data_AF-A0A4Q3R2B4-F1
#
_entry.id   AF-A0A4Q3R2B4-F1
#
_cell.length_a   1.000
_cell.length_b   1.000
_cell.length_c   1.000
_cell.angle_alpha   90.00
_cell.angle_beta   90.00
_cell.angle_gamma   90.00
#
_symmetry.space_group_name_H-M   'P 1'
#
loop_
_entity.id
_entity.type
_entity.pdbx_description
1 polymer ?
#
loop_
_entity_poly.entity_id
_entity_poly.type
_entity_poly.pdbx_seq_one_letter_code
_entity_poly.pdbx_strand_id
1 'polypeptide(L)'
;MSTTALQLQLFQYIKNKLGTEVSLVDEVAAALSISTDSAYRRIRGEKAITFDELYLLANRYQLSLDALMNTKTDSIAFQGKFIDPASFRFEEYLVSVGQQVKYMASFKERSMYYLCKDIPLFHHYQFKKLAAFKYYFWHKTLLRSPAFVTKKISLKEYPD
;
A
#
# COMPACT_ATOMS: atom_id res chain seq x y z
N MET A 1 -22.37 7.28 15.42
CA MET A 1 -21.92 8.29 14.43
C MET A 1 -23.08 8.56 13.48
N SER A 2 -23.38 9.82 13.14
CA SER A 2 -24.45 10.11 12.16
C SER A 2 -23.97 9.87 10.74
N THR A 3 -24.89 9.61 9.80
CA THR A 3 -24.58 9.46 8.38
C THR A 3 -23.93 10.71 7.79
N THR A 4 -24.35 11.91 8.22
CA THR A 4 -23.71 13.18 7.85
C THR A 4 -22.26 13.25 8.32
N ALA A 5 -21.97 12.86 9.58
CA ALA A 5 -20.60 12.85 10.08
C ALA A 5 -19.71 11.86 9.30
N LEU A 6 -20.25 10.69 8.95
CA LEU A 6 -19.56 9.70 8.12
C LEU A 6 -19.27 10.25 6.71
N GLN A 7 -20.23 10.96 6.11
CA GLN A 7 -20.05 11.62 4.81
C GLN A 7 -18.98 12.72 4.84
N LEU A 8 -18.94 13.53 5.92
CA LEU A 8 -17.87 14.52 6.10
C LEU A 8 -16.49 13.85 6.21
N GLN A 9 -16.39 12.73 6.94
CA GLN A 9 -15.16 11.96 7.03
C GLN A 9 -14.72 11.37 5.69
N LEU A 10 -15.67 10.88 4.88
CA LEU A 10 -15.41 10.41 3.53
C LEU A 10 -14.71 11.50 2.70
N PHE A 11 -15.26 12.71 2.67
CA PHE A 11 -14.68 13.79 1.89
C PHE A 11 -13.36 14.31 2.47
N GLN A 12 -13.18 14.25 3.79
CA GLN A 12 -11.89 14.53 4.42
C GLN A 12 -10.83 13.50 4.02
N TYR A 13 -11.17 12.21 3.96
CA TYR A 13 -10.26 11.17 3.48
C TYR A 13 -9.85 11.42 2.02
N ILE A 14 -10.82 11.71 1.16
CA ILE A 14 -10.55 12.02 -0.26
C ILE A 14 -9.61 13.23 -0.34
N LYS A 15 -9.91 14.32 0.39
CA LYS A 15 -9.06 15.52 0.43
C LYS A 15 -7.62 15.20 0.84
N ASN A 16 -7.42 14.36 1.84
CA ASN A 16 -6.08 13.98 2.31
C ASN A 16 -5.32 13.11 1.30
N LYS A 17 -6.02 12.40 0.41
CA LYS A 17 -5.42 11.59 -0.66
C LYS A 17 -5.05 12.44 -1.88
N LEU A 18 -5.70 13.58 -2.06
CA LEU A 18 -5.39 14.54 -3.12
C LEU A 18 -4.14 15.36 -2.76
N GLY A 19 -3.38 15.78 -3.78
CA GLY A 19 -2.28 16.73 -3.61
C GLY A 19 -2.80 18.12 -3.25
N THR A 20 -1.93 18.99 -2.70
CA THR A 20 -2.29 20.36 -2.27
C THR A 20 -2.86 21.22 -3.39
N GLU A 21 -2.44 20.96 -4.64
CA GLU A 21 -2.85 21.71 -5.83
C GLU A 21 -4.19 21.25 -6.43
N VAL A 22 -4.78 20.16 -5.93
CA VAL A 22 -5.97 19.55 -6.51
C VAL A 22 -7.23 19.93 -5.73
N SER A 23 -8.18 20.55 -6.42
CA SER A 23 -9.48 20.93 -5.85
C SER A 23 -10.36 19.70 -5.59
N LEU A 24 -10.71 19.48 -4.32
CA LEU A 24 -11.65 18.42 -3.92
C LEU A 24 -12.98 18.52 -4.66
N VAL A 25 -13.49 19.75 -4.84
CA VAL A 25 -14.80 19.98 -5.44
C VAL A 25 -14.80 19.57 -6.90
N ASP A 26 -13.76 19.94 -7.64
CA ASP A 26 -13.64 19.62 -9.06
C ASP A 26 -13.48 18.12 -9.27
N GLU A 27 -12.69 17.47 -8.41
CA GLU A 27 -12.53 16.01 -8.43
C GLU A 27 -13.84 15.26 -8.13
N VAL A 28 -14.60 15.69 -7.12
CA VAL A 28 -15.90 15.08 -6.78
C VAL A 28 -16.94 15.34 -7.87
N ALA A 29 -16.99 16.55 -8.41
CA ALA A 29 -17.88 16.90 -9.51
C ALA A 29 -17.61 16.03 -10.74
N ALA A 30 -16.33 15.87 -11.11
CA ALA A 30 -15.91 15.03 -12.21
C ALA A 30 -16.15 13.54 -11.94
N ALA A 31 -15.85 13.04 -10.73
CA ALA A 31 -16.03 11.64 -10.37
C ALA A 31 -17.50 11.19 -10.38
N LEU A 32 -18.42 12.10 -10.05
CA LEU A 32 -19.85 11.83 -9.99
C LEU A 32 -20.62 12.32 -11.22
N SER A 33 -19.95 12.98 -12.16
CA SER A 33 -20.57 13.63 -13.33
C SER A 33 -21.70 14.60 -12.95
N ILE A 34 -21.44 15.44 -11.94
CA ILE A 34 -22.39 16.44 -11.41
C ILE A 34 -21.83 17.86 -11.50
N SER A 35 -22.68 18.87 -11.34
CA SER A 35 -22.22 20.26 -11.24
C SER A 35 -21.39 20.52 -9.98
N THR A 36 -20.54 21.54 -10.02
CA THR A 36 -19.73 22.01 -8.88
C THR A 36 -20.60 22.37 -7.67
N ASP A 37 -21.73 23.03 -7.88
CA ASP A 37 -22.71 23.33 -6.82
C ASP A 37 -23.26 22.05 -6.15
N SER A 38 -23.64 21.06 -6.97
CA SER A 38 -24.12 19.75 -6.49
C SER A 38 -23.06 18.99 -5.71
N ALA A 39 -21.78 19.14 -6.10
CA ALA A 39 -20.63 18.59 -5.36
C ALA A 39 -20.43 19.32 -4.01
N TYR A 40 -20.49 20.66 -3.98
CA TYR A 40 -20.38 21.43 -2.73
C TYR A 40 -21.40 21.01 -1.68
N ARG A 41 -22.66 20.83 -2.07
CA ARG A 41 -23.73 20.40 -1.15
C ARG A 41 -23.47 19.02 -0.55
N ARG A 42 -22.87 18.09 -1.30
CA ARG A 42 -22.45 16.78 -0.78
C ARG A 42 -21.25 16.90 0.13
N ILE A 43 -20.23 17.66 -0.27
CA ILE A 43 -19.00 17.85 0.52
C ILE A 43 -19.32 18.47 1.89
N ARG A 44 -20.30 19.37 1.97
CA ARG A 44 -20.75 20.00 3.23
C ARG A 44 -21.74 19.15 4.04
N GLY A 45 -22.22 18.03 3.49
CA GLY A 45 -23.23 17.18 4.14
C GLY A 45 -24.67 17.72 4.06
N GLU A 46 -24.92 18.77 3.27
CA GLU A 46 -26.25 19.35 3.05
C GLU A 46 -27.13 18.47 2.16
N LYS A 47 -26.51 17.69 1.27
CA LYS A 47 -27.17 16.66 0.47
C LYS A 47 -26.50 15.31 0.72
N ALA A 48 -27.29 14.31 1.08
CA ALA A 48 -26.79 12.94 1.23
C ALA A 48 -26.27 12.41 -0.11
N ILE A 49 -25.15 11.70 -0.06
CA ILE A 49 -24.70 10.91 -1.21
C ILE A 49 -25.58 9.68 -1.39
N THR A 50 -25.81 9.26 -2.63
CA THR A 50 -26.47 7.99 -2.92
C THR A 50 -25.49 6.82 -2.76
N PHE A 51 -26.00 5.59 -2.73
CA PHE A 51 -25.16 4.40 -2.68
C PHE A 51 -24.27 4.26 -3.93
N ASP A 52 -24.78 4.61 -5.11
CA ASP A 52 -24.00 4.62 -6.36
C ASP A 52 -22.87 5.65 -6.32
N GLU A 53 -23.14 6.85 -5.79
CA GLU A 53 -22.12 7.88 -5.60
C GLU A 53 -21.04 7.41 -4.62
N LEU A 54 -21.44 6.76 -3.52
CA LEU A 54 -20.50 6.15 -2.57
C LEU A 54 -19.64 5.08 -3.25
N TYR A 55 -20.23 4.20 -4.06
CA TYR A 55 -19.51 3.16 -4.80
C TYR A 55 -18.47 3.77 -5.76
N LEU A 56 -18.84 4.79 -6.52
CA LEU A 56 -17.94 5.47 -7.46
C LEU A 56 -16.75 6.11 -6.73
N LEU A 57 -17.02 6.85 -5.65
CA LEU A 57 -15.98 7.49 -4.85
C LEU A 57 -15.07 6.45 -4.18
N ALA A 58 -15.65 5.39 -3.59
CA ALA A 58 -14.88 4.37 -2.89
C ALA A 58 -13.91 3.63 -3.82
N ASN A 59 -14.36 3.26 -5.02
CA ASN A 59 -13.50 2.61 -6.02
C ASN A 59 -12.42 3.55 -6.56
N ARG A 60 -12.80 4.77 -6.96
CA ARG A 60 -11.86 5.75 -7.53
C ARG A 60 -10.74 6.10 -6.55
N TYR A 61 -11.08 6.30 -5.28
CA TYR A 61 -10.13 6.70 -4.25
C TYR A 61 -9.62 5.53 -3.40
N GLN A 62 -9.88 4.28 -3.79
CA GLN A 62 -9.46 3.05 -3.09
C GLN A 62 -9.69 3.15 -1.57
N LEU A 63 -10.90 3.57 -1.20
CA LEU A 63 -11.32 3.72 0.19
C LEU A 63 -11.90 2.39 0.69
N SER A 64 -11.46 1.95 1.87
CA SER A 64 -12.15 0.89 2.61
C SER A 64 -13.34 1.47 3.37
N LEU A 65 -14.55 0.97 3.08
CA LEU A 65 -15.75 1.38 3.82
C LEU A 65 -15.74 0.89 5.27
N ASP A 66 -15.15 -0.27 5.54
CA ASP A 66 -14.95 -0.76 6.90
C ASP A 66 -14.04 0.18 7.71
N ALA A 67 -12.98 0.68 7.08
CA ALA A 67 -12.09 1.66 7.70
C ALA A 67 -12.80 3.00 7.92
N LEU A 68 -13.62 3.46 6.97
CA LEU A 68 -14.40 4.69 7.09
C LEU A 68 -15.41 4.60 8.25
N MET A 69 -16.13 3.47 8.36
CA MET A 69 -17.15 3.25 9.39
C MET A 69 -16.55 2.89 10.75
N ASN A 70 -15.25 2.59 10.80
CA ASN A 70 -14.57 2.04 11.97
C ASN A 70 -15.34 0.82 12.52
N THR A 71 -15.76 -0.06 11.60
CA THR A 71 -16.55 -1.25 11.95
C THR A 71 -15.70 -2.12 12.86
N LYS A 72 -16.15 -2.32 14.11
CA LYS A 72 -15.50 -3.26 15.03
C LYS A 72 -15.88 -4.67 14.60
N THR A 73 -14.99 -5.29 13.84
CA THR A 73 -15.05 -6.70 13.49
C THR A 73 -13.89 -7.42 14.17
N ASP A 74 -14.05 -8.71 14.43
CA ASP A 74 -12.92 -9.60 14.78
C ASP A 74 -12.07 -9.95 13.54
N SER A 75 -12.06 -9.08 12.52
CA SER A 75 -11.32 -9.27 11.27
C SER A 75 -10.15 -8.30 11.16
N ILE A 76 -9.04 -8.77 10.58
CA ILE A 76 -7.85 -7.97 10.34
C ILE A 76 -7.79 -7.65 8.85
N ALA A 77 -7.97 -6.39 8.49
CA ALA A 77 -7.81 -5.92 7.12
C ALA A 77 -6.32 -5.71 6.79
N PHE A 78 -5.86 -6.24 5.66
CA PHE A 78 -4.50 -6.05 5.17
C PHE A 78 -4.52 -5.31 3.83
N GLN A 79 -3.66 -4.32 3.69
CA GLN A 79 -3.37 -3.67 2.41
C GLN A 79 -1.93 -3.98 2.03
N GLY A 80 -1.71 -4.43 0.81
CA GLY A 80 -0.37 -4.73 0.32
C GLY A 80 -0.35 -4.92 -1.18
N LYS A 81 0.83 -4.76 -1.77
CA LYS A 81 1.06 -5.23 -3.14
C LYS A 81 1.35 -6.71 -3.07
N PHE A 82 0.46 -7.51 -3.65
CA PHE A 82 0.73 -8.93 -3.86
C PHE A 82 1.90 -9.06 -4.84
N ILE A 83 2.78 -10.03 -4.58
CA ILE A 83 3.89 -10.31 -5.47
C ILE A 83 3.32 -10.90 -6.76
N ASP A 84 3.51 -10.19 -7.87
CA ASP A 84 3.35 -10.75 -9.21
C ASP A 84 4.74 -11.12 -9.75
N PRO A 85 5.04 -12.42 -9.95
CA PRO A 85 6.32 -12.87 -10.48
C PRO A 85 6.75 -12.23 -11.80
N ALA A 86 5.81 -11.81 -12.65
CA ALA A 86 6.13 -11.23 -13.95
C ALA A 86 6.67 -9.79 -13.83
N SER A 87 6.08 -9.01 -12.93
CA SER A 87 6.45 -7.62 -12.70
C SER A 87 7.46 -7.43 -11.56
N PHE A 88 7.62 -8.39 -10.66
CA PHE A 88 8.54 -8.26 -9.53
C PHE A 88 10.00 -8.12 -9.99
N ARG A 89 10.70 -7.15 -9.41
CA ARG A 89 12.13 -6.94 -9.57
C ARG A 89 12.80 -6.95 -8.21
N PHE A 90 13.70 -7.90 -8.00
CA PHE A 90 14.36 -8.09 -6.70
C PHE A 90 15.20 -6.88 -6.29
N GLU A 91 15.85 -6.23 -7.26
CA GLU A 91 16.60 -4.99 -7.02
C GLU A 91 15.71 -3.86 -6.53
N GLU A 92 14.58 -3.59 -7.21
CA GLU A 92 13.62 -2.56 -6.80
C GLU A 92 13.08 -2.82 -5.38
N TYR A 93 12.84 -4.10 -5.06
CA TYR A 93 12.48 -4.51 -3.70
C TYR A 93 13.56 -4.13 -2.69
N LEU A 94 14.83 -4.45 -2.94
CA LEU A 94 15.94 -4.09 -2.04
C LEU A 94 16.12 -2.57 -1.91
N VAL A 95 15.98 -1.83 -3.01
CA VAL A 95 16.02 -0.36 -3.00
C VAL A 95 14.89 0.20 -2.13
N SER A 96 13.67 -0.33 -2.27
CA SER A 96 12.52 0.07 -1.45
C SER A 96 12.73 -0.24 0.03
N VAL A 97 13.25 -1.43 0.36
CA VAL A 97 13.63 -1.77 1.75
C VAL A 97 14.64 -0.77 2.30
N GLY A 98 15.68 -0.46 1.53
CA GLY A 98 16.69 0.53 1.93
C GLY A 98 16.11 1.92 2.16
N GLN A 99 15.19 2.38 1.31
CA GLN A 99 14.49 3.66 1.48
C GLN A 99 13.63 3.68 2.74
N GLN A 100 12.87 2.60 3.01
CA GLN A 100 12.05 2.49 4.21
C GLN A 100 12.91 2.52 5.48
N VAL A 101 14.02 1.79 5.49
CA VAL A 101 14.97 1.80 6.63
C VAL A 101 15.57 3.18 6.83
N LYS A 102 15.98 3.88 5.76
CA LYS A 102 16.47 5.27 5.85
C LYS A 102 15.40 6.22 6.39
N TYR A 103 14.15 6.07 5.95
CA TYR A 103 13.03 6.88 6.43
C TYR A 103 12.78 6.63 7.93
N MET A 104 12.69 5.37 8.36
CA MET A 104 12.58 5.02 9.77
C MET A 104 13.78 5.52 10.59
N ALA A 105 14.96 5.56 9.98
CA ALA A 105 16.16 6.09 10.61
C ALA A 105 16.16 7.63 10.73
N SER A 106 15.28 8.35 10.04
CA SER A 106 15.20 9.82 10.14
C SER A 106 14.50 10.31 11.42
N PHE A 107 13.74 9.45 12.10
CA PHE A 107 13.07 9.79 13.36
C PHE A 107 14.05 9.81 14.54
N LYS A 108 13.89 10.81 15.42
CA LYS A 108 14.67 10.97 16.65
C LYS A 108 14.45 9.81 17.63
N GLU A 109 13.18 9.44 17.82
CA GLU A 109 12.77 8.28 18.62
C GLU A 109 12.19 7.24 17.68
N ARG A 110 12.78 6.04 17.67
CA ARG A 110 12.40 4.98 16.74
C ARG A 110 12.52 3.62 17.41
N SER A 111 11.53 2.77 17.19
CA SER A 111 11.53 1.37 17.60
C SER A 111 10.95 0.52 16.46
N MET A 112 11.47 -0.69 16.28
CA MET A 112 10.96 -1.65 15.31
C MET A 112 10.67 -2.95 16.03
N TYR A 113 9.40 -3.38 16.01
CA TYR A 113 9.01 -4.71 16.43
C TYR A 113 9.11 -5.65 15.23
N TYR A 114 9.92 -6.69 15.35
CA TYR A 114 10.22 -7.59 14.23
C TYR A 114 9.86 -9.03 14.61
N LEU A 115 8.83 -9.59 13.97
CA LEU A 115 8.45 -10.99 14.13
C LEU A 115 9.27 -11.86 13.18
N CYS A 116 10.29 -12.54 13.70
CA CYS A 116 11.16 -13.42 12.93
C CYS A 116 10.48 -14.77 12.65
N LYS A 117 10.01 -14.99 11.43
CA LYS A 117 9.72 -16.37 10.94
C LYS A 117 10.94 -17.04 10.31
N ASP A 118 12.00 -16.27 10.08
CA ASP A 118 13.29 -16.63 9.48
C ASP A 118 14.34 -15.66 10.05
N ILE A 119 15.63 -15.84 9.71
CA ILE A 119 16.71 -14.90 10.01
C ILE A 119 16.26 -13.47 9.61
N PRO A 120 16.43 -12.45 10.47
CA PRO A 120 16.05 -11.09 10.14
C PRO A 120 16.64 -10.66 8.79
N LEU A 121 15.83 -9.95 8.00
CA LEU A 121 16.15 -9.55 6.63
C LEU A 121 17.57 -8.96 6.52
N PHE A 122 17.93 -8.08 7.45
CA PHE A 122 19.21 -7.35 7.43
C PHE A 122 20.43 -8.25 7.60
N HIS A 123 20.32 -9.34 8.36
CA HIS A 123 21.45 -10.25 8.58
C HIS A 123 21.79 -11.10 7.35
N HIS A 124 20.81 -11.32 6.45
CA HIS A 124 21.09 -11.99 5.17
C HIS A 124 22.08 -11.19 4.32
N TYR A 125 22.05 -9.86 4.40
CA TYR A 125 22.88 -8.97 3.57
C TYR A 125 24.19 -8.55 4.24
N GLN A 126 24.46 -9.02 5.47
CA GLN A 126 25.76 -8.84 6.13
C GLN A 126 26.83 -9.80 5.59
N PHE A 127 26.42 -10.92 5.00
CA PHE A 127 27.33 -11.94 4.47
C PHE A 127 26.96 -12.28 3.03
N LYS A 128 27.91 -12.11 2.10
CA LYS A 128 27.71 -12.33 0.66
C LYS A 128 27.09 -13.70 0.34
N LYS A 129 27.57 -14.76 1.00
CA LYS A 129 27.04 -16.12 0.84
C LYS A 129 25.57 -16.24 1.26
N LEU A 130 25.15 -15.56 2.32
CA LEU A 130 23.76 -15.53 2.76
C LEU A 130 22.89 -14.68 1.82
N ALA A 131 23.41 -13.57 1.31
CA ALA A 131 22.71 -12.74 0.34
C ALA A 131 22.45 -13.51 -0.96
N ALA A 132 23.48 -14.18 -1.49
CA ALA A 132 23.38 -15.05 -2.66
C ALA A 132 22.37 -16.19 -2.46
N PHE A 133 22.42 -16.84 -1.28
CA PHE A 133 21.43 -17.85 -0.92
C PHE A 133 20.01 -17.29 -0.87
N LYS A 134 19.79 -16.13 -0.24
CA LYS A 134 18.47 -15.50 -0.12
C LYS A 134 17.88 -15.14 -1.48
N TYR A 135 18.71 -14.55 -2.35
CA TYR A 135 18.36 -14.23 -3.73
C TYR A 135 17.92 -15.49 -4.50
N TYR A 136 18.75 -16.53 -4.48
CA TYR A 136 18.42 -17.82 -5.11
C TYR A 136 17.12 -18.42 -4.56
N PHE A 137 16.98 -18.47 -3.23
CA PHE A 137 15.82 -19.05 -2.55
C PHE A 137 14.53 -18.32 -2.94
N TRP A 138 14.55 -16.99 -2.97
CA TRP A 138 13.39 -16.20 -3.40
C TRP A 138 13.01 -16.47 -4.84
N HIS A 139 13.98 -16.44 -5.76
CA HIS A 139 13.72 -16.70 -7.17
C HIS A 139 13.21 -18.12 -7.43
N LYS A 140 13.72 -19.11 -6.70
CA LYS A 140 13.31 -20.51 -6.88
C LYS A 140 11.98 -20.83 -6.22
N THR A 141 11.78 -20.43 -4.97
CA THR A 141 10.66 -20.90 -4.14
C THR A 141 9.48 -19.95 -4.14
N LEU A 142 9.71 -18.64 -4.04
CA LEU A 142 8.65 -17.65 -3.92
C LEU A 142 8.21 -17.11 -5.28
N LEU A 143 9.17 -16.65 -6.09
CA LEU A 143 8.91 -16.03 -7.39
C LEU A 143 8.77 -17.06 -8.51
N ARG A 144 9.32 -18.28 -8.32
CA ARG A 144 9.36 -19.34 -9.34
C ARG A 144 9.84 -18.83 -10.70
N SER A 145 10.86 -17.97 -10.69
CA SER A 145 11.40 -17.36 -11.90
C SER A 145 11.92 -18.46 -12.84
N PRO A 146 11.61 -18.43 -14.15
CA PRO A 146 11.92 -19.52 -15.07
C PRO A 146 13.39 -20.00 -15.04
N ALA A 147 14.34 -19.06 -14.90
CA ALA A 147 15.76 -19.35 -14.84
C ALA A 147 16.23 -20.12 -13.59
N PHE A 148 15.38 -20.23 -12.55
CA PHE A 148 15.75 -20.78 -11.24
C PHE A 148 15.04 -22.09 -10.88
N VAL A 149 13.99 -22.47 -11.62
CA VAL A 149 13.15 -23.65 -11.31
C VAL A 149 13.98 -24.92 -11.24
N THR A 150 14.81 -25.18 -12.27
CA THR A 150 15.66 -26.37 -12.35
C THR A 150 17.08 -26.13 -11.84
N LYS A 151 17.47 -24.87 -11.64
CA LYS A 151 18.82 -24.49 -11.24
C LYS A 151 19.12 -24.94 -9.81
N LYS A 152 20.28 -25.57 -9.57
CA LYS A 152 20.82 -25.81 -8.22
C LYS A 152 21.62 -24.59 -7.78
N ILE A 153 21.72 -24.35 -6.46
CA ILE A 153 22.51 -23.24 -5.96
C ILE A 153 24.01 -23.49 -6.21
N SER A 154 24.69 -22.48 -6.72
CA SER A 154 26.16 -22.42 -6.80
C SER A 154 26.60 -21.04 -6.33
N LEU A 155 27.33 -20.99 -5.20
CA LEU A 155 27.79 -19.72 -4.64
C LEU A 155 28.91 -19.07 -5.46
N LYS A 156 29.52 -19.81 -6.40
CA LYS A 156 30.56 -19.31 -7.30
C LYS A 156 30.02 -18.41 -8.42
N GLU A 157 28.72 -18.46 -8.67
CA GLU A 157 28.06 -17.69 -9.74
C GLU A 157 27.73 -16.26 -9.34
N TYR A 158 27.97 -15.90 -8.08
CA TYR A 158 27.72 -14.57 -7.54
C TYR A 158 29.07 -13.87 -7.38
N PRO A 159 29.26 -12.67 -7.97
CA PRO A 159 30.52 -11.95 -7.89
C PRO A 159 30.88 -11.65 -6.43
N ASP A 160 32.18 -11.58 -6.16
CA ASP A 160 32.70 -11.11 -4.86
C ASP A 160 32.32 -9.65 -4.64
#